data_AF-A0AAE6WMU8-F1
#
_entry.id   AF-A0AAE6WMU8-F1
#
_cell.length_a   1.000
_cell.length_b   1.000
_cell.length_c   1.000
_cell.angle_alpha   90.00
_cell.angle_beta   90.00
_cell.angle_gamma   90.00
#
_symmetry.space_group_name_H-M   'P 1'
#
loop_
_entity.id
_entity.type
_entity.pdbx_description
1 polymer ?
#
loop_
_entity_poly.entity_id
_entity_poly.type
_entity_poly.pdbx_seq_one_letter_code
_entity_poly.pdbx_strand_id
1 'polypeptide(L)' 'MVEVTCIDEVNGQFFLVVTAAGVTIRTPINEALANFLLSLGVPRCT' A
#
# COMPACT_ATOMS: atom_id res chain seq x y z
N MET A 1 8.96 16.89 -0.72
CA MET A 1 8.06 16.04 -1.52
C MET A 1 7.62 14.90 -0.62
N VAL A 2 6.32 14.68 -0.44
CA VAL A 2 5.82 13.66 0.50
C VAL A 2 5.73 12.33 -0.25
N GLU A 3 6.44 11.33 0.24
CA GLU A 3 6.31 9.96 -0.22
C GLU A 3 5.30 9.26 0.69
N VAL A 4 4.15 8.88 0.14
CA VAL A 4 3.12 8.17 0.90
C VAL A 4 3.10 6.73 0.44
N THR A 5 3.42 5.81 1.34
CA THR A 5 3.28 4.37 1.12
C THR A 5 2.21 3.85 2.06
N CYS A 6 1.15 3.27 1.50
CA CYS A 6 0.09 2.65 2.27
C CYS A 6 -0.45 1.38 1.61
N ILE A 7 -1.13 0.54 2.38
CA ILE A 7 -1.80 -0.67 1.92
C ILE A 7 -3.29 -0.39 1.75
N ASP A 8 -3.80 -0.56 0.54
CA ASP A 8 -5.24 -0.49 0.26
C ASP A 8 -5.82 -1.91 0.14
N GLU A 9 -7.07 -2.10 0.58
CA GLU A 9 -7.78 -3.38 0.51
C GLU A 9 -9.15 -3.16 -0.12
N VAL A 10 -9.36 -3.71 -1.32
CA VAL A 10 -10.61 -3.56 -2.07
C VAL A 10 -11.08 -4.94 -2.50
N ASN A 11 -12.29 -5.31 -2.06
CA ASN A 11 -12.91 -6.61 -2.35
C ASN A 11 -12.00 -7.82 -1.99
N GLY A 12 -11.26 -7.72 -0.88
CA GLY A 12 -10.33 -8.75 -0.42
C GLY A 12 -9.03 -8.86 -1.22
N GLN A 13 -8.77 -7.94 -2.16
CA GLN A 13 -7.48 -7.80 -2.83
C GLN A 13 -6.67 -6.68 -2.19
N PHE A 14 -5.38 -6.95 -1.97
CA PHE A 14 -4.45 -6.00 -1.38
C PHE A 14 -3.66 -5.26 -2.46
N PHE A 15 -3.40 -3.97 -2.23
CA PHE A 15 -2.61 -3.12 -3.11
C PHE A 15 -1.60 -2.32 -2.30
N LEU A 16 -0.37 -2.26 -2.80
CA LEU A 16 0.61 -1.29 -2.35
C LEU A 16 0.37 0.01 -3.13
N VAL A 17 0.04 1.08 -2.41
CA VAL A 17 -0.12 2.42 -2.95
C VAL A 17 1.12 3.22 -2.62
N VAL A 18 1.80 3.74 -3.64
CA VAL A 18 2.98 4.59 -3.50
C VAL A 18 2.70 5.91 -4.22
N THR A 19 2.72 7.02 -3.49
CA THR A 19 2.64 8.36 -4.07
C THR A 19 3.98 9.04 -3.96
N ALA A 20 4.63 9.28 -5.09
CA ALA A 20 5.91 9.99 -5.18
C ALA A 20 5.84 11.00 -6.33
N ALA A 21 6.36 12.21 -6.11
CA ALA A 21 6.37 13.27 -7.12
C ALA A 21 5.01 13.65 -7.75
N GLY A 22 3.91 13.47 -7.00
CA GLY A 22 2.55 13.69 -7.51
C GLY A 22 2.04 12.56 -8.41
N VAL A 23 2.80 11.48 -8.56
CA VAL A 23 2.40 10.25 -9.25
C VAL A 23 2.02 9.22 -8.20
N THR A 24 0.81 8.69 -8.31
CA THR A 24 0.33 7.58 -7.47
C THR A 24 0.35 6.29 -8.27
N ILE A 25 1.10 5.30 -7.79
CA ILE A 25 1.16 3.95 -8.33
C ILE A 25 0.40 3.04 -7.38
N ARG A 26 -0.49 2.21 -7.94
CA ARG A 26 -1.23 1.19 -7.22
C ARG A 26 -0.85 -0.18 -7.78
N THR A 27 -0.11 -0.96 -6.99
CA THR A 27 0.41 -2.26 -7.42
C THR A 27 -0.30 -3.37 -6.65
N PRO A 28 -0.92 -4.36 -7.33
CA PRO A 28 -1.53 -5.49 -6.64
C PRO A 28 -0.45 -6.30 -5.93
N ILE A 29 -0.72 -6.66 -4.68
CA ILE A 29 0.14 -7.52 -3.86
C ILE A 29 -0.69 -8.66 -3.29
N ASN A 30 -0.02 -9.76 -2.95
CA ASN A 30 -0.68 -10.86 -2.26
C ASN A 30 -0.88 -10.53 -0.77
N GLU A 31 -1.76 -11.29 -0.12
CA GLU A 31 -2.09 -11.14 1.30
C GLU A 31 -0.87 -11.32 2.22
N ALA A 32 0.01 -12.27 1.92
CA ALA A 32 1.21 -12.52 2.71
C ALA A 32 2.15 -11.30 2.75
N LEU A 33 2.37 -10.66 1.60
CA LEU A 33 3.17 -9.44 1.50
C LEU A 33 2.47 -8.25 2.18
N ALA A 34 1.15 -8.12 2.01
CA ALA A 34 0.38 -7.09 2.68
C ALA A 34 0.50 -7.19 4.21
N ASN A 35 0.30 -8.38 4.77
CA ASN A 35 0.44 -8.64 6.20
C ASN A 35 1.87 -8.41 6.72
N PHE A 36 2.88 -8.75 5.92
CA PHE A 36 4.27 -8.44 6.24
C PHE A 36 4.54 -6.93 6.28
N LEU A 37 4.06 -6.17 5.28
CA LEU A 37 4.24 -4.71 5.27
C LEU A 37 3.48 -4.02 6.40
N LEU A 38 2.27 -4.49 6.72
CA LEU A 38 1.50 -4.02 7.87
C LEU A 38 2.24 -4.29 9.19
N SER A 39 2.90 -5.45 9.34
CA SER A 39 3.67 -5.78 10.56
C SER A 39 4.95 -4.94 10.69
N LEU A 40 5.50 -4.46 9.57
CA LEU A 40 6.59 -3.48 9.55
C LEU A 40 6.13 -2.04 9.80
N GLY A 41 4.82 -1.81 9.96
CA GLY A 41 4.26 -0.50 10.28
C GLY A 41 3.86 0.35 9.07
N VAL A 42 3.79 -0.23 7.85
CA VAL A 42 3.19 0.45 6.70
C VAL A 42 1.69 0.67 7.00
N PRO A 43 1.17 1.91 6.95
CA PRO A 43 -0.22 2.17 7.28
C PRO A 43 -1.18 1.64 6.22
N ARG A 44 -2.44 1.44 6.58
CA ARG A 44 -3.52 1.25 5.60
C ARG A 44 -3.91 2.59 4.98
N CYS A 45 -4.27 2.60 3.71
CA CYS A 45 -4.83 3.78 3.06
C CYS A 45 -6.20 4.06 3.70
N THR A 46 -6.42 5.30 4.19
CA THR A 46 -7.68 5.78 4.76
C THR A 46 -8.59 6.39 3.72
#